data_AF-A0A2H0TT96-F1
#
_entry.id   AF-A0A2H0TT96-F1
#
_cell.length_a   1.000
_cell.length_b   1.000
_cell.length_c   1.000
_cell.angle_alpha   90.00
_cell.angle_beta   90.00
_cell.angle_gamma   90.00
#
_symmetry.space_group_name_H-M   'P 1'
#
loop_
_entity.id
_entity.type
_entity.pdbx_description
1 polymer ?
#
loop_
_entity_poly.entity_id
_entity_poly.type
_entity_poly.pdbx_seq_one_letter_code
_entity_poly.pdbx_strand_id
1 'polypeptide(L)'
;MYLKSIDIQGFKSFAQKTTLDFLPPKDTKNSITVVVGPNGSGKSNISDAIRWVMGEQSMKQLRGKKGYDVIFSGSEGKGQMSMASVMMTLDNSDGRADIDYDELVIGRKYYRDGESEYII
;
A
#
# COMPACT_ATOMS: atom_id res chain seq x y z
N MET A 1 2.84 18.36 -1.62
CA MET A 1 2.89 16.89 -1.67
C MET A 1 2.68 16.24 -0.33
N TYR A 2 1.63 15.42 -0.25
CA TYR A 2 1.32 14.55 0.87
C TYR A 2 0.59 13.29 0.38
N LEU A 3 0.55 12.24 1.20
CA LEU A 3 -0.22 11.04 0.93
C LEU A 3 -1.71 11.32 1.12
N LYS A 4 -2.54 11.20 0.08
CA LYS A 4 -4.00 11.42 0.15
C LYS A 4 -4.72 10.15 0.59
N SER A 5 -4.43 9.04 -0.07
CA SER A 5 -5.06 7.75 0.23
C SER A 5 -4.18 6.56 -0.17
N ILE A 6 -4.47 5.42 0.43
CA ILE A 6 -3.92 4.12 0.01
C ILE A 6 -5.05 3.09 -0.08
N ASP A 7 -5.17 2.46 -1.25
CA ASP A 7 -6.04 1.32 -1.50
C ASP A 7 -5.24 0.04 -1.41
N ILE A 8 -5.66 -0.89 -0.57
CA ILE A 8 -4.97 -2.16 -0.32
C ILE A 8 -5.95 -3.32 -0.53
N GLN A 9 -5.63 -4.26 -1.42
CA GLN A 9 -6.45 -5.43 -1.68
C GLN A 9 -5.59 -6.68 -1.91
N GLY A 10 -5.96 -7.78 -1.26
CA GLY A 10 -5.24 -9.05 -1.38
C GLY A 10 -3.80 -9.00 -0.85
N PHE A 11 -3.36 -7.90 -0.25
CA PHE A 11 -2.00 -7.73 0.25
C PHE A 11 -1.91 -8.18 1.71
N LYS A 12 -1.15 -9.25 1.98
CA LYS A 12 -0.96 -9.82 3.32
C LYS A 12 -2.29 -9.99 4.04
N SER A 13 -2.49 -9.37 5.21
CA SER A 13 -3.72 -9.48 6.00
C SER A 13 -4.95 -8.81 5.37
N PHE A 14 -4.81 -8.02 4.31
CA PHE A 14 -5.90 -7.28 3.68
C PHE A 14 -6.62 -8.12 2.62
N ALA A 15 -7.41 -9.11 3.05
CA ALA A 15 -8.13 -10.00 2.13
C ALA A 15 -9.17 -9.27 1.25
N GLN A 16 -9.80 -8.21 1.78
CA GLN A 16 -10.76 -7.36 1.07
C GLN A 16 -10.14 -5.99 0.81
N LYS A 17 -10.66 -5.28 -0.19
CA LYS A 17 -10.25 -3.90 -0.47
C LYS A 17 -10.48 -3.04 0.78
N THR A 18 -9.42 -2.36 1.21
CA THR A 18 -9.43 -1.41 2.30
C THR A 18 -8.81 -0.11 1.80
N THR A 19 -9.53 0.98 1.96
CA THR A 19 -9.06 2.34 1.63
C THR A 19 -8.75 3.06 2.92
N LEU A 20 -7.56 3.66 3.03
CA LEU A 20 -7.22 4.55 4.13
C LEU A 20 -7.00 5.95 3.57
N ASP A 21 -7.79 6.91 4.06
CA ASP A 21 -7.65 8.32 3.74
C ASP A 21 -6.78 9.02 4.80
N PHE A 22 -5.94 9.94 4.34
CA PHE A 22 -5.04 10.70 5.18
C PHE A 22 -5.39 12.19 5.10
N LEU A 23 -5.31 12.85 6.25
CA LEU A 23 -5.67 14.27 6.34
C LEU A 23 -4.63 15.14 5.63
N PRO A 24 -5.07 16.19 4.90
CA PRO A 24 -4.15 17.16 4.31
C PRO A 24 -3.34 17.88 5.40
N PRO A 25 -2.15 18.44 5.05
CA PRO A 25 -1.45 19.39 5.92
C PRO A 25 -2.36 20.57 6.28
N LYS A 26 -2.18 21.12 7.48
CA LYS A 26 -2.86 22.34 7.93
C LYS A 26 -1.81 23.42 8.19
N ASP A 27 -1.96 24.54 7.50
CA ASP A 27 -0.98 25.63 7.46
C ASP A 27 0.40 25.11 7.02
N THR A 28 1.43 25.28 7.86
CA THR A 28 2.80 24.80 7.59
C THR A 28 3.11 23.42 8.20
N LYS A 29 2.10 22.73 8.75
CA LYS A 29 2.30 21.47 9.49
C LYS A 29 1.65 20.28 8.79
N ASN A 30 2.41 19.19 8.68
CA ASN A 30 1.87 17.91 8.24
C ASN A 30 0.90 17.33 9.28
N SER A 31 -0.18 16.72 8.79
CA SER A 31 -1.11 15.98 9.63
C SER A 31 -0.48 14.69 10.17
N ILE A 32 -0.88 14.30 11.38
CA ILE A 32 -0.41 13.08 12.05
C ILE A 32 -1.53 12.05 12.01
N THR A 33 -1.26 10.88 11.43
CA THR A 33 -2.17 9.73 11.44
C THR A 33 -1.59 8.63 12.32
N VAL A 34 -2.39 8.11 13.25
CA VAL A 34 -1.97 7.06 14.19
C VAL A 34 -2.71 5.76 13.88
N VAL A 35 -1.96 4.69 13.65
CA VAL A 35 -2.50 3.35 13.38
C VAL A 35 -2.38 2.49 14.64
N VAL A 36 -3.50 2.05 15.19
CA VAL A 36 -3.58 1.28 16.44
C VAL A 36 -4.39 -0.02 16.29
N GLY A 37 -4.26 -0.92 17.26
CA GLY A 37 -4.99 -2.20 17.31
C GLY A 37 -4.19 -3.37 17.88
N PRO A 38 -4.84 -4.53 18.15
CA PRO A 38 -4.22 -5.68 18.83
C PRO A 38 -3.04 -6.30 18.06
N ASN A 39 -2.11 -6.96 18.73
CA ASN A 39 -1.02 -7.68 18.05
C ASN A 39 -1.56 -8.69 17.02
N GLY A 40 -0.90 -8.80 15.87
CA GLY A 40 -1.35 -9.66 14.76
C GLY A 40 -2.45 -9.06 13.88
N SER A 41 -3.08 -7.93 14.24
CA SER A 41 -4.20 -7.35 13.48
C SER A 41 -3.85 -6.73 12.11
N GLY A 42 -2.60 -6.82 11.65
CA GLY A 42 -2.21 -6.31 10.33
C GLY A 42 -1.73 -4.86 10.26
N LYS A 43 -1.69 -4.11 11.36
CA LYS A 43 -1.22 -2.69 11.41
C LYS A 43 0.07 -2.43 10.64
N SER A 44 1.12 -3.19 10.94
CA SER A 44 2.43 -3.01 10.31
C SER A 44 2.42 -3.36 8.81
N ASN A 45 1.41 -4.12 8.35
CA ASN A 45 1.26 -4.43 6.92
C ASN A 45 0.85 -3.19 6.12
N ILE A 46 0.31 -2.13 6.77
CA ILE A 46 0.09 -0.83 6.12
C ILE A 46 1.43 -0.20 5.75
N SER A 47 2.42 -0.22 6.67
CA SER A 47 3.76 0.28 6.37
C SER A 47 4.46 -0.54 5.28
N ASP A 48 4.29 -1.86 5.30
CA ASP A 48 4.82 -2.71 4.24
C ASP A 48 4.15 -2.43 2.89
N ALA A 49 2.84 -2.18 2.86
CA ALA A 49 2.12 -1.82 1.64
C ALA A 49 2.67 -0.51 1.03
N ILE A 50 2.88 0.50 1.87
CA ILE A 50 3.51 1.79 1.48
C ILE A 50 4.90 1.56 0.89
N ARG A 51 5.76 0.78 1.57
CA ARG A 51 7.11 0.48 1.05
C ARG A 51 7.05 -0.28 -0.27
N TRP A 52 6.15 -1.27 -0.36
CA TRP A 52 6.04 -2.16 -1.50
C TRP A 52 5.56 -1.45 -2.77
N VAL A 53 4.57 -0.55 -2.65
CA VAL A 53 4.08 0.25 -3.78
C VAL A 53 5.07 1.32 -4.22
N MET A 54 5.87 1.87 -3.29
CA MET A 54 7.00 2.76 -3.62
C MET A 54 8.22 2.03 -4.22
N GLY A 55 8.11 0.73 -4.52
CA GLY A 55 9.11 -0.02 -5.26
C GLY A 55 10.08 -0.84 -4.43
N GLU A 56 9.85 -1.04 -3.13
CA GLU A 56 10.66 -1.98 -2.34
C GLU A 56 10.60 -3.40 -2.94
N GLN A 57 11.76 -3.98 -3.20
CA GLN A 57 11.92 -5.32 -3.79
C GLN A 57 12.42 -6.35 -2.77
N SER A 58 13.00 -5.90 -1.65
CA SER A 58 13.53 -6.79 -0.62
C SER A 58 12.40 -7.41 0.18
N MET A 59 12.15 -8.70 -0.05
CA MET A 59 11.19 -9.47 0.76
C MET A 59 11.53 -9.46 2.25
N LYS A 60 12.82 -9.39 2.60
CA LYS A 60 13.27 -9.24 4.00
C LYS A 60 12.77 -7.94 4.62
N GLN A 61 12.88 -6.82 3.91
CA GLN A 61 12.36 -5.52 4.38
C GLN A 61 10.83 -5.54 4.47
N LEU A 62 10.18 -6.27 3.57
CA LEU A 62 8.76 -6.53 3.60
C LEU A 62 8.37 -7.67 4.54
N ARG A 63 9.24 -8.15 5.44
CA ARG A 63 8.88 -9.19 6.44
C ARG A 63 8.26 -10.45 5.82
N GLY A 64 8.68 -10.80 4.60
CA GLY A 64 8.32 -12.00 3.86
C GLY A 64 9.56 -12.79 3.45
N LYS A 65 9.37 -13.97 2.84
CA LYS A 65 10.44 -14.86 2.39
C LYS A 65 10.47 -15.04 0.87
N LYS A 66 9.30 -15.10 0.24
CA LYS A 66 9.11 -15.31 -1.20
C LYS A 66 8.23 -14.22 -1.79
N GLY A 67 8.34 -13.97 -3.10
CA GLY A 67 7.57 -12.93 -3.78
C GLY A 67 6.07 -13.02 -3.51
N TYR A 68 5.49 -14.21 -3.60
CA TYR A 68 4.06 -14.44 -3.35
C TYR A 68 3.62 -14.29 -1.89
N ASP A 69 4.53 -14.11 -0.92
CA ASP A 69 4.17 -13.87 0.49
C ASP A 69 3.53 -12.48 0.68
N VAL A 70 3.59 -11.61 -0.34
CA VAL A 70 2.80 -10.36 -0.34
C VAL A 70 1.32 -10.62 -0.59
N ILE A 71 0.95 -11.77 -1.14
CA ILE A 71 -0.44 -12.14 -1.45
C ILE A 71 -1.09 -12.79 -0.22
N PHE A 72 -2.33 -12.43 0.09
CA PHE A 72 -3.11 -13.05 1.16
C PHE A 72 -3.17 -14.57 1.00
N SER A 73 -2.62 -15.28 1.99
CA SER A 73 -2.48 -16.74 1.99
C SER A 73 -3.71 -17.48 2.51
N GLY A 74 -4.81 -16.77 2.79
CA GLY A 74 -6.02 -17.36 3.36
C GLY A 74 -6.07 -17.27 4.89
N SER A 75 -7.25 -17.48 5.43
CA SER A 75 -7.54 -17.62 6.85
C SER A 75 -8.71 -18.57 7.05
N GLU A 76 -9.07 -18.85 8.30
CA GLU A 76 -10.33 -19.52 8.58
C GLU A 76 -11.50 -18.74 7.93
N GLY A 77 -12.33 -19.45 7.15
CA GLY A 77 -13.45 -18.87 6.41
C GLY A 77 -13.12 -18.08 5.13
N LYS A 78 -11.84 -17.88 4.77
CA LYS A 78 -11.46 -17.18 3.53
C LYS A 78 -10.30 -17.87 2.81
N GLY A 79 -10.51 -18.24 1.55
CA GLY A 79 -9.47 -18.78 0.69
C GLY A 79 -8.36 -17.78 0.39
N GLN A 80 -7.21 -18.30 -0.05
CA GLN A 80 -6.11 -17.48 -0.53
C GLN A 80 -6.52 -16.64 -1.76
N MET A 81 -5.99 -15.41 -1.88
CA MET A 81 -6.20 -14.58 -3.07
C MET A 81 -5.21 -14.97 -4.17
N SER A 82 -5.53 -14.69 -5.43
CA SER A 82 -4.63 -14.88 -6.58
C SER A 82 -3.68 -13.71 -6.83
N MET A 83 -3.95 -12.55 -6.22
CA MET A 83 -3.23 -11.30 -6.48
C MET A 83 -3.22 -10.39 -5.24
N ALA A 84 -2.17 -9.58 -5.13
CA ALA A 84 -2.10 -8.43 -4.23
C ALA A 84 -1.99 -7.13 -5.04
N SER A 85 -2.75 -6.11 -4.65
CA SER A 85 -2.72 -4.78 -5.23
C SER A 85 -2.63 -3.72 -4.13
N VAL A 86 -1.77 -2.75 -4.36
CA VAL A 86 -1.68 -1.52 -3.57
C VAL A 86 -1.67 -0.34 -4.53
N MET A 87 -2.57 0.62 -4.34
CA MET A 87 -2.55 1.90 -5.03
C MET A 87 -2.35 3.01 -4.01
N MET A 88 -1.50 3.97 -4.33
CA MET A 88 -1.15 5.10 -3.48
C MET A 88 -1.43 6.38 -4.23
N THR A 89 -2.28 7.22 -3.67
CA THR A 89 -2.63 8.53 -4.25
C THR A 89 -1.89 9.62 -3.50
N LEU A 90 -1.11 10.42 -4.22
CA LEU A 90 -0.33 11.54 -3.70
C LEU A 90 -0.89 12.84 -4.25
N ASP A 91 -1.00 13.84 -3.38
CA ASP A 91 -1.17 15.22 -3.78
C ASP A 91 0.16 15.76 -4.34
N ASN A 92 0.13 16.46 -5.46
CA ASN A 92 1.29 17.08 -6.09
C ASN A 92 1.04 18.56 -6.46
N SER A 93 0.06 19.22 -5.85
CA SER A 93 -0.29 20.62 -6.18
C SER A 93 0.83 21.63 -5.85
N ASP A 94 1.85 21.22 -5.09
CA ASP A 94 3.06 22.01 -4.85
C ASP A 94 4.14 21.83 -5.92
N GLY A 95 3.88 21.03 -6.96
CA GLY A 95 4.80 20.77 -8.07
C GLY A 95 6.08 20.07 -7.64
N ARG A 96 6.07 19.35 -6.51
CA ARG A 96 7.28 18.73 -5.95
C ARG A 96 7.76 17.54 -6.78
N ALA A 97 6.86 16.77 -7.37
CA ALA A 97 7.19 15.97 -8.54
C ALA A 97 7.12 16.87 -9.76
N ASP A 98 8.19 16.88 -10.56
CA ASP A 98 8.32 17.60 -11.82
C ASP A 98 7.46 16.94 -12.91
N ILE A 99 6.15 16.95 -12.69
CA ILE A 99 5.11 16.30 -13.47
C ILE A 99 3.90 17.24 -13.47
N ASP A 100 3.32 17.48 -14.65
CA ASP A 100 2.20 18.41 -14.87
C ASP A 100 0.84 17.80 -14.49
N TYR A 101 0.77 17.23 -13.29
CA TYR A 101 -0.46 16.70 -12.68
C TYR A 101 -0.47 17.05 -11.20
N ASP A 102 -1.60 17.58 -10.72
CA ASP A 102 -1.83 17.92 -9.31
C ASP A 102 -2.05 16.70 -8.41
N GLU A 103 -2.30 15.53 -9.00
CA GLU A 103 -2.50 14.26 -8.30
C GLU A 103 -1.76 13.15 -9.04
N LEU A 104 -1.06 12.30 -8.27
CA LEU A 104 -0.30 11.17 -8.80
C LEU A 104 -0.82 9.89 -8.17
N VAL A 105 -1.00 8.84 -8.98
CA VAL A 105 -1.40 7.52 -8.52
C VAL A 105 -0.33 6.50 -8.85
N ILE A 106 0.34 5.99 -7.82
CA ILE A 106 1.34 4.94 -7.97
C ILE A 106 0.71 3.62 -7.55
N GLY A 107 0.73 2.63 -8.44
CA GLY A 107 0.14 1.34 -8.22
C GLY A 107 1.11 0.20 -8.44
N ARG A 108 0.93 -0.87 -7.66
CA ARG A 108 1.63 -2.14 -7.88
C ARG A 108 0.64 -3.28 -7.74
N LYS A 109 0.64 -4.21 -8.70
CA LYS A 109 -0.04 -5.50 -8.58
C LYS A 109 0.96 -6.64 -8.72
N TYR A 110 0.68 -7.75 -8.05
CA TYR A 110 1.48 -8.95 -8.13
C TYR A 110 0.61 -10.19 -8.09
N TYR A 111 0.82 -11.08 -9.06
CA TYR A 111 0.01 -12.27 -9.28
C TYR A 111 0.81 -13.52 -8.87
N ARG A 112 0.10 -14.62 -8.57
CA ARG A 112 0.72 -15.87 -8.12
C ARG A 112 1.60 -16.58 -9.16
N ASP A 113 1.38 -16.30 -10.44
CA ASP A 113 2.23 -16.75 -11.54
C ASP A 113 3.58 -16.00 -11.61
N GLY A 114 3.75 -14.96 -10.79
CA GLY A 114 4.96 -14.16 -10.68
C GLY A 114 4.92 -12.87 -11.50
N GLU A 115 3.84 -12.60 -12.23
CA GLU A 115 3.67 -11.35 -12.97
C GLU A 115 3.55 -10.16 -12.00
N SER A 116 4.19 -9.04 -12.36
CA SER A 116 4.14 -7.79 -11.60
C SER A 116 3.76 -6.65 -12.53
N GLU A 117 2.70 -5.93 -12.20
CA GLU A 117 2.28 -4.71 -12.89
C GLU A 117 2.64 -3.48 -12.05
N TYR A 118 3.13 -2.43 -12.71
CA TYR A 118 3.32 -1.11 -12.12
C TYR A 118 2.44 -0.12 -12.86
N ILE A 119 1.76 0.74 -12.11
CA ILE A 119 0.85 1.77 -12.61
C ILE A 119 1.41 3.10 -12.12
N ILE A 120 1.56 4.06 -13.03
CA ILE A 120 2.09 5.41 -12.78
C ILE A 120 1.27 6.39 -13.61
#